data_AF-C4Z4T9-F1
#
_entry.id   AF-C4Z4T9-F1
#
_cell.length_a   1.000
_cell.length_b   1.000
_cell.length_c   1.000
_cell.angle_alpha   90.00
_cell.angle_beta   90.00
_cell.angle_gamma   90.00
#
_symmetry.space_group_name_H-M   'P 1'
#
loop_
_entity.id
_entity.type
_entity.pdbx_description
1 polymer ?
#
loop_
_entity_poly.entity_id
_entity_poly.type
_entity_poly.pdbx_seq_one_letter_code
_entity_poly.pdbx_strand_id
1 'polypeptide(L)'
;MKMIIVTGMSGAGKSTALNVLEDEGYYCVDNMPISLIPKFAELANAGEDGYSNIAIGVDIRSGHALAELDSVLDDMINKHFNYTILFLESSDEVLVKRYKETRRTHPLAMDDHDRIDNVIKLERDELKFLKKRADVIIDTSQMLTRELKAELEGIFFDDKNFKNLFVTVLSFGFKYGIPADADLVFDVRFLPNPYYIEELKYLTGNDKPVQDYVKKAPETTEFLEKIDDLLKFLLPNYVKEGKNSLVIAIGCTGGKHRSVTLANEIYKLISRTEYGCKVEHRDIEKDSKRKG
;
A
#
# COMPACT_ATOMS: atom_id res chain seq x y z
N MET A 1 -24.76 0.10 9.45
CA MET A 1 -24.31 0.74 8.20
C MET A 1 -22.83 1.08 8.34
N LYS A 2 -21.95 0.58 7.47
CA LYS A 2 -20.57 1.06 7.35
C LYS A 2 -20.55 2.19 6.32
N MET A 3 -19.84 3.27 6.63
CA MET A 3 -19.61 4.39 5.71
C MET A 3 -18.12 4.53 5.44
N ILE A 4 -17.72 4.58 4.17
CA ILE A 4 -16.32 4.79 3.79
C ILE A 4 -16.22 6.10 3.01
N ILE A 5 -15.36 7.00 3.46
CA ILE A 5 -14.98 8.20 2.71
C ILE A 5 -13.70 7.89 1.97
N VAL A 6 -13.78 7.80 0.64
CA VAL A 6 -12.65 7.52 -0.24
C VAL A 6 -12.07 8.84 -0.72
N THR A 7 -10.83 9.13 -0.34
CA THR A 7 -10.11 10.34 -0.75
C THR A 7 -8.63 10.03 -1.01
N GLY A 8 -7.84 11.06 -1.29
CA GLY A 8 -6.41 10.92 -1.58
C GLY A 8 -5.97 11.66 -2.83
N MET A 9 -4.70 11.48 -3.18
CA MET A 9 -4.06 12.18 -4.29
C MET A 9 -4.76 11.89 -5.61
N SER A 10 -4.83 12.86 -6.51
CA SER A 10 -5.41 12.65 -7.84
C SER A 10 -4.47 11.74 -8.66
N GLY A 11 -5.02 10.65 -9.19
CA GLY A 11 -4.24 9.57 -9.82
C GLY A 11 -3.74 8.47 -8.87
N ALA A 12 -4.05 8.52 -7.57
CA ALA A 12 -3.73 7.45 -6.62
C ALA A 12 -4.69 6.23 -6.67
N GLY A 13 -5.73 6.25 -7.53
CA GLY A 13 -6.62 5.10 -7.70
C GLY A 13 -7.97 5.18 -7.01
N LYS A 14 -8.45 6.39 -6.65
CA LYS A 14 -9.77 6.61 -6.01
C LYS A 14 -10.92 5.94 -6.77
N SER A 15 -10.95 6.10 -8.10
CA SER A 15 -11.96 5.47 -8.95
C SER A 15 -11.89 3.94 -8.90
N THR A 16 -10.68 3.37 -8.84
CA THR A 16 -10.51 1.92 -8.67
C THR A 16 -11.08 1.48 -7.33
N ALA A 17 -10.80 2.20 -6.24
CA ALA A 17 -11.30 1.86 -4.93
C ALA A 17 -12.83 1.92 -4.85
N LEU A 18 -13.44 2.96 -5.42
CA LEU A 18 -14.91 3.06 -5.48
C LEU A 18 -15.53 1.91 -6.28
N ASN A 19 -14.95 1.53 -7.42
CA ASN A 19 -15.43 0.38 -8.20
C ASN A 19 -15.34 -0.93 -7.41
N VAL A 20 -14.25 -1.14 -6.65
CA VAL A 20 -14.09 -2.34 -5.82
C VAL A 20 -15.13 -2.36 -4.70
N LEU A 21 -15.38 -1.23 -4.04
CA LEU A 21 -16.41 -1.13 -3.02
C LEU A 21 -17.81 -1.40 -3.62
N GLU A 22 -18.07 -0.91 -4.83
CA GLU A 22 -19.33 -1.13 -5.56
C GLU A 22 -19.53 -2.61 -5.92
N ASP A 23 -18.48 -3.29 -6.42
CA ASP A 23 -18.47 -4.73 -6.69
C ASP A 23 -18.88 -5.55 -5.45
N GLU A 24 -18.47 -5.09 -4.26
CA GLU A 24 -18.76 -5.72 -2.96
C GLU A 24 -20.06 -5.20 -2.31
N GLY A 25 -20.91 -4.51 -3.08
CA GLY A 25 -22.26 -4.14 -2.68
C GLY A 25 -22.38 -2.84 -1.88
N TYR A 26 -21.33 -2.01 -1.84
CA TYR A 26 -21.47 -0.65 -1.32
C TYR A 26 -22.23 0.24 -2.33
N TYR A 27 -23.03 1.16 -1.82
CA TYR A 27 -23.58 2.24 -2.63
C TYR A 27 -22.53 3.35 -2.76
N CYS A 28 -21.91 3.44 -3.94
CA CYS A 28 -20.82 4.36 -4.22
C CYS A 28 -21.31 5.66 -4.87
N VAL A 29 -20.87 6.80 -4.35
CA VAL A 29 -21.08 8.12 -4.95
C VAL A 29 -19.72 8.79 -5.16
N ASP A 30 -19.33 9.02 -6.42
CA ASP A 30 -18.11 9.76 -6.75
C ASP A 30 -18.37 11.29 -6.74
N ASN A 31 -17.36 12.05 -6.31
CA ASN A 31 -17.35 13.51 -6.32
C ASN A 31 -18.57 14.17 -5.62
N MET A 32 -18.95 13.65 -4.43
CA MET A 32 -20.03 14.21 -3.63
C MET A 32 -19.63 15.59 -3.07
N PRO A 33 -20.46 16.64 -3.22
CA PRO A 33 -20.25 17.89 -2.52
C PRO A 33 -20.22 17.69 -1.01
N ILE A 34 -19.20 18.25 -0.36
CA ILE A 34 -18.90 18.06 1.06
C ILE A 34 -20.08 18.45 1.96
N SER A 35 -20.78 19.53 1.63
CA SER A 35 -21.97 20.00 2.35
C SER A 35 -23.18 19.05 2.30
N LEU A 36 -23.19 18.10 1.37
CA LEU A 36 -24.26 17.11 1.23
C LEU A 36 -23.96 15.79 1.93
N ILE A 37 -22.71 15.55 2.34
CA ILE A 37 -22.29 14.31 3.00
C ILE A 37 -23.16 14.00 4.24
N PRO A 38 -23.41 14.95 5.18
CA PRO A 38 -24.22 14.66 6.36
C PRO A 38 -25.67 14.31 6.02
N LYS A 39 -26.28 15.03 5.07
CA LYS A 39 -27.67 14.78 4.64
C LYS A 39 -27.80 13.42 3.97
N PHE A 40 -26.81 13.05 3.15
CA PHE A 40 -26.77 11.74 2.51
C PHE A 40 -26.63 10.62 3.54
N ALA A 41 -25.75 10.79 4.53
CA ALA A 41 -25.58 9.84 5.63
C ALA A 41 -26.87 9.70 6.48
N GLU A 42 -27.57 10.80 6.76
CA GLU A 42 -28.87 10.79 7.46
C GLU A 42 -29.93 10.01 6.67
N LEU A 43 -30.04 10.26 5.36
CA LEU A 43 -30.99 9.55 4.48
C LEU A 43 -30.68 8.05 4.39
N ALA A 44 -29.40 7.70 4.24
CA ALA A 44 -28.96 6.31 4.19
C ALA A 44 -29.26 5.56 5.51
N ASN A 45 -29.22 6.26 6.64
CA ASN A 45 -29.52 5.68 7.95
C ASN A 45 -31.03 5.59 8.28
N ALA A 46 -31.88 6.35 7.58
CA ALA A 46 -33.31 6.49 7.87
C ALA A 46 -34.25 5.58 7.04
N GLY A 47 -33.75 4.85 6.05
CA GLY A 47 -34.60 4.02 5.18
C GLY A 47 -35.14 2.74 5.85
N GLU A 48 -36.46 2.53 5.83
CA GLU A 48 -37.14 1.33 6.36
C GLU A 48 -36.83 0.02 5.60
N ASP A 49 -36.37 0.11 4.34
CA ASP A 49 -35.84 -0.99 3.49
C ASP A 49 -34.33 -0.82 3.22
N GLY A 50 -33.58 -0.35 4.23
CA GLY A 50 -32.24 0.23 4.12
C GLY A 50 -31.28 -0.36 3.07
N TYR A 51 -30.88 0.45 2.10
CA TYR A 51 -29.69 0.16 1.30
C TYR A 51 -28.43 0.24 2.17
N SER A 52 -27.68 -0.87 2.14
CA SER A 52 -26.23 -1.02 1.98
C SER A 52 -25.24 -0.09 2.71
N ASN A 53 -24.06 -0.64 2.99
CA ASN A 53 -22.89 0.16 3.31
C ASN A 53 -22.65 1.21 2.20
N ILE A 54 -22.22 2.41 2.55
CA ILE A 54 -22.06 3.52 1.59
C ILE A 54 -20.59 3.88 1.42
N ALA A 55 -20.19 4.25 0.21
CA ALA A 55 -18.87 4.77 -0.08
C ALA A 55 -18.97 6.13 -0.79
N ILE A 56 -18.27 7.13 -0.26
CA ILE A 56 -18.35 8.51 -0.77
C ILE A 56 -16.96 8.93 -1.23
N GLY A 57 -16.82 9.16 -2.54
CA GLY A 57 -15.65 9.75 -3.15
C GLY A 57 -15.58 11.25 -2.89
N VAL A 58 -14.53 11.68 -2.20
CA VAL A 58 -14.24 13.10 -1.94
C VAL A 58 -12.94 13.46 -2.63
N ASP A 59 -13.00 14.45 -3.52
CA ASP A 59 -11.89 14.87 -4.36
C ASP A 59 -11.64 16.38 -4.26
N ILE A 60 -10.42 16.79 -4.60
CA ILE A 60 -9.95 18.18 -4.56
C ILE A 60 -10.70 19.10 -5.53
N ARG A 61 -11.43 18.52 -6.48
CA ARG A 61 -12.42 19.20 -7.34
C ARG A 61 -13.50 19.94 -6.56
N SER A 62 -13.67 19.64 -5.28
CA SER A 62 -14.57 20.34 -4.38
C SER A 62 -14.05 21.74 -3.99
N GLY A 63 -12.85 22.14 -4.42
CA GLY A 63 -12.31 23.50 -4.30
C GLY A 63 -12.18 23.97 -2.85
N HIS A 64 -12.61 25.22 -2.58
CA HIS A 64 -12.60 25.84 -1.25
C HIS A 64 -13.34 25.04 -0.15
N ALA A 65 -14.14 24.02 -0.52
CA ALA A 65 -14.89 23.19 0.41
C ALA A 65 -14.02 22.18 1.19
N LEU A 66 -12.75 21.94 0.83
CA LEU A 66 -11.86 21.09 1.62
C LEU A 66 -11.68 21.62 3.05
N ALA A 67 -11.63 22.94 3.24
CA ALA A 67 -11.59 23.55 4.57
C ALA A 67 -12.88 23.29 5.37
N GLU A 68 -14.03 23.18 4.69
CA GLU A 68 -15.31 22.86 5.31
C GLU A 68 -15.41 21.38 5.69
N LEU A 69 -14.65 20.49 5.03
CA LEU A 69 -14.66 19.06 5.31
C LEU A 69 -14.27 18.75 6.75
N ASP A 70 -13.31 19.47 7.31
CA ASP A 70 -12.87 19.27 8.69
C ASP A 70 -14.03 19.49 9.67
N SER A 71 -14.76 20.59 9.50
CA SER A 71 -15.97 20.89 10.28
C SER A 71 -17.10 19.88 10.03
N VAL A 72 -17.28 19.41 8.80
CA VAL A 72 -18.30 18.42 8.46
C VAL A 72 -17.99 17.07 9.13
N LEU A 73 -16.73 16.64 9.12
CA LEU A 73 -16.30 15.41 9.79
C LEU A 73 -16.51 15.50 11.31
N ASP A 74 -16.19 16.64 11.94
CA ASP A 74 -16.45 16.87 13.36
C ASP A 74 -17.95 16.81 13.70
N ASP A 75 -18.79 17.44 12.88
CA ASP A 75 -20.25 17.36 13.03
C ASP A 75 -20.78 15.94 12.86
N MET A 76 -20.21 15.16 11.94
CA MET A 76 -20.58 13.75 11.76
C MET A 76 -20.22 12.89 12.98
N ILE A 77 -19.05 13.13 13.60
CA ILE A 77 -18.66 12.48 14.86
C ILE A 77 -19.66 12.84 15.97
N ASN A 78 -20.01 14.12 16.09
CA ASN A 78 -20.96 14.60 17.10
C ASN A 78 -22.36 14.00 16.93
N LYS A 79 -22.76 13.71 15.69
CA LYS A 79 -24.02 13.00 15.36
C LYS A 79 -23.93 11.48 15.46
N HIS A 80 -22.80 10.94 15.95
CA HIS A 80 -22.54 9.50 16.12
C HIS A 80 -22.59 8.68 14.81
N PHE A 81 -22.25 9.29 13.68
CA PHE A 81 -22.03 8.53 12.44
C PHE A 81 -20.72 7.74 12.54
N ASN A 82 -20.79 6.44 12.24
CA ASN A 82 -19.62 5.59 12.14
C ASN A 82 -19.10 5.59 10.70
N TYR A 83 -17.97 6.25 10.45
CA TYR A 83 -17.35 6.32 9.13
C TYR A 83 -15.85 5.97 9.22
N THR A 84 -15.29 5.55 8.09
CA THR A 84 -13.86 5.26 7.91
C THR A 84 -13.33 6.07 6.75
N ILE A 85 -12.23 6.80 6.95
CA ILE A 85 -11.54 7.55 5.90
C ILE A 85 -10.45 6.66 5.29
N LEU A 86 -10.63 6.30 4.03
CA LEU A 86 -9.63 5.67 3.17
C LEU A 86 -8.90 6.75 2.37
N PHE A 87 -7.60 6.89 2.62
CA PHE A 87 -6.73 7.82 1.91
C PHE A 87 -5.77 7.07 0.99
N LEU A 88 -5.91 7.27 -0.32
CA LEU A 88 -5.01 6.70 -1.32
C LEU A 88 -3.87 7.67 -1.63
N GLU A 89 -2.65 7.19 -1.47
CA GLU A 89 -1.44 7.95 -1.76
C GLU A 89 -0.63 7.30 -2.89
N SER A 90 0.27 8.08 -3.47
CA SER A 90 1.31 7.61 -4.38
C SER A 90 2.44 8.65 -4.37
N SER A 91 3.65 8.24 -4.73
CA SER A 91 4.79 9.14 -4.88
C SER A 91 4.57 10.11 -6.05
N ASP A 92 5.15 11.30 -5.93
CA ASP A 92 5.01 12.35 -6.95
C ASP A 92 5.48 11.87 -8.33
N GLU A 93 6.59 11.14 -8.37
CA GLU A 93 7.16 10.58 -9.60
C GLU A 93 6.20 9.62 -10.31
N VAL A 94 5.52 8.77 -9.55
CA VAL A 94 4.54 7.81 -10.07
C VAL A 94 3.28 8.53 -10.55
N LEU A 95 2.79 9.52 -9.79
CA LEU A 95 1.63 10.31 -10.19
C LEU A 95 1.89 11.07 -11.50
N VAL A 96 3.04 11.74 -11.61
CA VAL A 96 3.47 12.41 -12.86
C VAL A 96 3.49 11.41 -14.03
N LYS A 97 4.01 10.20 -13.82
CA LYS A 97 4.04 9.15 -14.85
C LYS A 97 2.63 8.72 -15.26
N ARG A 98 1.73 8.45 -14.31
CA ARG A 98 0.33 8.06 -14.56
C ARG A 98 -0.43 9.12 -15.37
N TYR A 99 -0.25 10.41 -15.05
CA TYR A 99 -0.86 11.50 -15.81
C TYR A 99 -0.32 11.59 -17.25
N LYS A 100 0.99 11.41 -17.43
CA LYS A 100 1.59 11.36 -18.78
C LYS A 100 1.08 10.19 -19.62
N GLU A 101 0.87 9.02 -19.01
CA GLU A 101 0.38 7.83 -19.68
C GLU A 101 -1.11 7.94 -20.04
N THR A 102 -1.93 8.43 -19.11
CA THR A 102 -3.39 8.55 -19.32
C THR A 102 -3.79 9.78 -20.14
N ARG A 103 -2.87 10.73 -20.34
CA ARG A 103 -3.11 12.03 -20.99
C ARG A 103 -4.30 12.80 -20.40
N ARG A 104 -4.61 12.57 -19.12
CA ARG A 104 -5.67 13.28 -18.40
C ARG A 104 -5.12 14.59 -17.86
N THR A 105 -5.97 15.61 -17.80
CA THR A 105 -5.65 16.89 -17.15
C THR A 105 -5.77 16.74 -15.63
N HIS A 106 -4.88 17.38 -14.88
CA HIS A 106 -4.97 17.39 -13.42
C HIS A 106 -6.15 18.26 -12.97
N PRO A 107 -6.96 17.85 -11.98
CA PRO A 107 -8.14 18.61 -11.57
C PRO A 107 -7.90 20.06 -11.10
N LEU A 108 -6.71 20.33 -10.56
CA LEU A 108 -6.26 21.67 -10.12
C LEU A 108 -5.47 22.46 -11.17
N ALA A 109 -5.22 21.92 -12.36
CA ALA A 109 -4.53 22.68 -13.40
C ALA A 109 -5.46 23.80 -13.90
N MET A 110 -5.08 25.06 -13.68
CA MET A 110 -5.89 26.21 -14.12
C MET A 110 -5.61 26.59 -15.58
N ASP A 111 -4.47 26.17 -16.13
CA ASP A 111 -4.08 26.34 -17.53
C ASP A 111 -3.29 25.11 -18.02
N ASP A 112 -3.33 24.83 -19.33
CA ASP A 112 -2.58 23.73 -19.98
C ASP A 112 -1.04 23.85 -19.85
N HIS A 113 -0.56 24.96 -19.28
CA HIS A 113 0.86 25.27 -19.06
C HIS A 113 1.36 24.97 -17.64
N ASP A 114 0.48 24.62 -16.70
CA ASP A 114 0.91 24.26 -15.36
C ASP A 114 1.67 22.93 -15.37
N ARG A 115 2.89 22.95 -14.84
CA ARG A 115 3.67 21.73 -14.75
C ARG A 115 3.03 20.79 -13.72
N ILE A 116 2.71 19.58 -14.17
CA ILE A 116 2.04 18.53 -13.37
C ILE A 116 2.75 18.29 -12.02
N ASP A 117 4.07 18.35 -11.99
CA ASP A 117 4.86 18.16 -10.77
C ASP A 117 4.63 19.25 -9.70
N ASN A 118 4.33 20.48 -10.10
CA ASN A 118 3.99 21.55 -9.16
C ASN A 118 2.57 21.38 -8.62
N VAL A 119 1.62 21.02 -9.49
CA VAL A 119 0.20 20.87 -9.11
C VAL A 119 0.02 19.70 -8.12
N ILE A 120 0.73 18.59 -8.32
CA ILE A 120 0.72 17.45 -7.39
C ILE A 120 1.23 17.86 -6.00
N LYS A 121 2.26 18.71 -5.93
CA LYS A 121 2.79 19.19 -4.63
C LYS A 121 1.79 20.08 -3.90
N LEU A 122 1.12 20.98 -4.62
CA LEU A 122 0.06 21.82 -4.06
C LEU A 122 -1.10 20.97 -3.54
N GLU A 123 -1.58 20.01 -4.33
CA GLU A 123 -2.61 19.06 -3.89
C GLU A 123 -2.18 18.31 -2.62
N ARG A 124 -0.93 17.84 -2.57
CA ARG A 124 -0.40 17.13 -1.41
C ARG A 124 -0.43 17.98 -0.16
N ASP A 125 -0.07 19.25 -0.28
CA ASP A 125 -0.10 20.20 0.82
C ASP A 125 -1.52 20.49 1.30
N GLU A 126 -2.49 20.63 0.40
CA GLU A 126 -3.91 20.82 0.73
C GLU A 126 -4.52 19.58 1.39
N LEU A 127 -4.15 18.37 0.96
CA LEU A 127 -4.69 17.12 1.50
C LEU A 127 -4.01 16.63 2.79
N LYS A 128 -2.99 17.35 3.30
CA LYS A 128 -2.26 16.97 4.53
C LYS A 128 -3.17 16.75 5.73
N PHE A 129 -4.21 17.56 5.90
CA PHE A 129 -5.11 17.43 7.05
C PHE A 129 -5.95 16.14 6.95
N LEU A 130 -6.44 15.80 5.76
CA LEU A 130 -7.17 14.55 5.54
C LEU A 130 -6.29 13.33 5.74
N LYS A 131 -5.04 13.38 5.26
CA LYS A 131 -4.08 12.30 5.50
C LYS A 131 -3.86 12.06 7.00
N LYS A 132 -3.84 13.11 7.82
CA LYS A 132 -3.70 12.99 9.28
C LYS A 132 -4.95 12.40 9.96
N ARG A 133 -6.14 12.64 9.41
CA ARG A 133 -7.41 12.10 9.92
C ARG A 133 -7.77 10.73 9.32
N ALA A 134 -6.99 10.25 8.36
CA ALA A 134 -7.25 9.00 7.67
C ALA A 134 -7.12 7.80 8.62
N ASP A 135 -8.14 6.95 8.64
CA ASP A 135 -8.12 5.69 9.37
C ASP A 135 -7.27 4.64 8.64
N VAL A 136 -7.33 4.65 7.31
CA VAL A 136 -6.61 3.74 6.42
C VAL A 136 -5.87 4.56 5.37
N ILE A 137 -4.56 4.31 5.23
CA ILE A 137 -3.73 4.94 4.19
C ILE A 137 -3.11 3.83 3.34
N ILE A 138 -3.34 3.85 2.03
CA ILE A 138 -2.77 2.89 1.09
C ILE A 138 -1.81 3.61 0.14
N ASP A 139 -0.54 3.21 0.14
CA ASP A 139 0.44 3.70 -0.82
C ASP A 139 0.42 2.87 -2.12
N THR A 140 -0.20 3.44 -3.14
CA THR A 140 -0.36 2.82 -4.45
C THR A 140 0.84 2.98 -5.37
N SER A 141 1.95 3.58 -4.92
CA SER A 141 3.12 3.91 -5.76
C SER A 141 3.63 2.73 -6.60
N GLN A 142 3.67 1.55 -5.99
CA GLN A 142 4.17 0.32 -6.61
C GLN A 142 3.08 -0.75 -6.77
N MET A 143 1.82 -0.36 -6.66
CA MET A 143 0.69 -1.30 -6.75
C MET A 143 0.10 -1.33 -8.15
N LEU A 144 -0.20 -2.54 -8.61
CA LEU A 144 -1.10 -2.77 -9.73
C LEU A 144 -2.56 -2.66 -9.26
N THR A 145 -3.47 -2.37 -10.19
CA THR A 145 -4.91 -2.26 -9.91
C THR A 145 -5.48 -3.50 -9.19
N ARG A 146 -5.01 -4.70 -9.56
CA ARG A 146 -5.40 -5.97 -8.92
C ARG A 146 -4.91 -6.11 -7.48
N GLU A 147 -3.77 -5.51 -7.16
CA GLU A 147 -3.17 -5.55 -5.82
C GLU A 147 -3.91 -4.58 -4.90
N LEU A 148 -4.25 -3.39 -5.40
CA LEU A 148 -5.14 -2.46 -4.70
C LEU A 148 -6.50 -3.11 -4.43
N LYS A 149 -7.08 -3.85 -5.39
CA LYS A 149 -8.32 -4.58 -5.17
C LYS A 149 -8.20 -5.59 -4.02
N ALA A 150 -7.20 -6.47 -4.07
CA ALA A 150 -6.97 -7.46 -3.03
C ALA A 150 -6.71 -6.84 -1.63
N GLU A 151 -6.03 -5.70 -1.59
CA GLU A 151 -5.79 -4.98 -0.34
C GLU A 151 -7.08 -4.38 0.25
N LEU A 152 -7.93 -3.77 -0.59
CA LEU A 152 -9.24 -3.26 -0.16
C LEU A 152 -10.17 -4.39 0.29
N GLU A 153 -10.19 -5.51 -0.42
CA GLU A 153 -10.88 -6.75 -0.04
C GLU A 153 -10.44 -7.20 1.37
N GLY A 154 -9.14 -7.30 1.59
CA GLY A 154 -8.58 -7.69 2.89
C GLY A 154 -8.93 -6.73 4.03
N ILE A 155 -8.95 -5.41 3.78
CA ILE A 155 -9.21 -4.41 4.83
C ILE A 155 -10.69 -4.32 5.20
N PHE A 156 -11.58 -4.32 4.22
CA PHE A 156 -12.99 -3.97 4.44
C PHE A 156 -13.96 -5.16 4.44
N PHE A 157 -13.57 -6.29 3.84
CA PHE A 157 -14.49 -7.39 3.52
C PHE A 157 -14.08 -8.75 4.08
N ASP A 158 -12.79 -8.97 4.37
CA ASP A 158 -12.38 -10.13 5.16
C ASP A 158 -12.80 -9.91 6.64
N ASP A 159 -13.70 -10.76 7.15
CA ASP A 159 -14.15 -10.80 8.56
C ASP A 159 -13.02 -11.12 9.57
N LYS A 160 -11.79 -11.29 9.09
CA LYS A 160 -10.60 -11.32 9.92
C LYS A 160 -10.26 -9.88 10.22
N ASN A 161 -10.33 -9.46 11.48
CA ASN A 161 -9.85 -8.18 12.00
C ASN A 161 -8.42 -7.83 11.50
N PHE A 162 -8.27 -7.37 10.26
CA PHE A 162 -6.99 -6.95 9.71
C PHE A 162 -6.59 -5.71 10.48
N LYS A 163 -5.53 -5.85 11.27
CA LYS A 163 -4.93 -4.72 11.96
C LYS A 163 -4.31 -3.81 10.90
N ASN A 164 -4.39 -2.49 11.09
CA ASN A 164 -3.95 -1.43 10.17
C ASN A 164 -2.49 -1.50 9.67
N LEU A 165 -1.71 -2.54 10.00
CA LEU A 165 -0.32 -2.71 9.60
C LEU A 165 -0.22 -3.54 8.31
N PHE A 166 0.26 -2.91 7.25
CA PHE A 166 0.64 -3.56 5.99
C PHE A 166 2.16 -3.77 5.89
N VAL A 167 2.61 -4.98 5.55
CA VAL A 167 4.03 -5.36 5.56
C VAL A 167 4.57 -5.60 4.15
N THR A 168 5.59 -4.85 3.75
CA THR A 168 6.33 -5.08 2.51
C THR A 168 7.62 -5.83 2.79
N VAL A 169 7.77 -7.02 2.23
CA VAL A 169 9.02 -7.80 2.30
C VAL A 169 9.82 -7.55 1.03
N LEU A 170 10.94 -6.83 1.14
CA LEU A 170 11.72 -6.35 0.01
C LEU A 170 13.07 -7.06 -0.06
N SER A 171 13.43 -7.68 -1.18
CA SER A 171 14.80 -8.15 -1.39
C SER A 171 15.64 -7.12 -2.14
N PHE A 172 16.89 -6.93 -1.71
CA PHE A 172 17.81 -6.00 -2.37
C PHE A 172 19.27 -6.51 -2.39
N GLY A 173 20.11 -5.82 -3.16
CA GLY A 173 21.55 -6.01 -3.24
C GLY A 173 22.31 -4.87 -2.56
N PHE A 174 23.18 -5.17 -1.58
CA PHE A 174 24.01 -4.18 -0.89
C PHE A 174 24.89 -3.36 -1.84
N LYS A 175 25.32 -3.95 -2.97
CA LYS A 175 26.08 -3.21 -3.98
C LYS A 175 25.30 -2.08 -4.66
N TYR A 176 23.97 -2.05 -4.50
CA TYR A 176 23.07 -1.02 -5.01
C TYR A 176 22.52 -0.10 -3.90
N GLY A 177 23.05 -0.20 -2.68
CA GLY A 177 22.62 0.59 -1.52
C GLY A 177 21.41 -0.02 -0.79
N ILE A 178 21.23 0.37 0.47
CA ILE A 178 20.06 -0.05 1.27
C ILE A 178 18.84 0.78 0.80
N PRO A 179 17.63 0.18 0.68
CA PRO A 179 16.41 0.94 0.40
C PRO A 179 16.19 2.02 1.46
N ALA A 180 15.89 3.25 1.03
CA ALA A 180 15.78 4.40 1.94
C ALA A 180 14.53 4.35 2.83
N ASP A 181 13.53 3.58 2.41
CA ASP A 181 12.25 3.32 3.06
C ASP A 181 12.26 2.07 3.95
N ALA A 182 13.40 1.38 4.11
CA ALA A 182 13.48 0.18 4.93
C ALA A 182 13.43 0.50 6.42
N ASP A 183 12.49 -0.14 7.15
CA ASP A 183 12.39 -0.06 8.60
C ASP A 183 13.27 -1.10 9.30
N LEU A 184 13.26 -2.34 8.77
CA LEU A 184 14.08 -3.45 9.24
C LEU A 184 15.00 -3.90 8.11
N VAL A 185 16.28 -4.12 8.39
CA VAL A 185 17.26 -4.57 7.41
C VAL A 185 17.98 -5.81 7.93
N PHE A 186 17.89 -6.91 7.18
CA PHE A 186 18.55 -8.17 7.51
C PHE A 186 19.60 -8.53 6.46
N ASP A 187 20.85 -8.70 6.91
CA ASP A 187 21.97 -9.13 6.06
C ASP A 187 22.06 -10.66 6.00
N VAL A 188 21.90 -11.22 4.80
CA VAL A 188 21.95 -12.67 4.57
C VAL A 188 23.18 -13.10 3.77
N ARG A 189 24.22 -12.24 3.70
CA ARG A 189 25.48 -12.55 2.99
C ARG A 189 26.28 -13.69 3.60
N PHE A 190 25.98 -14.07 4.85
CA PHE A 190 26.60 -15.20 5.54
C PHE A 190 26.14 -16.57 5.01
N LEU A 191 24.98 -16.65 4.35
CA LEU A 191 24.45 -17.91 3.80
C LEU A 191 25.23 -18.40 2.59
N PRO A 192 25.23 -19.72 2.29
CA PRO A 192 25.92 -20.28 1.13
C PRO A 192 25.56 -19.58 -0.17
N ASN A 193 26.59 -19.19 -0.94
CA ASN A 193 26.41 -18.33 -2.10
C ASN A 193 26.20 -19.16 -3.38
N PRO A 194 25.00 -19.12 -4.01
CA PRO A 194 24.71 -19.90 -5.23
C PRO A 194 25.49 -19.39 -6.46
N TYR A 195 26.07 -18.20 -6.39
CA TYR A 195 26.79 -17.58 -7.50
C TYR A 195 28.00 -18.38 -8.00
N TYR A 196 28.61 -19.21 -7.14
CA TYR A 196 29.77 -20.03 -7.50
C TYR A 196 29.41 -21.34 -8.18
N ILE A 197 28.11 -21.63 -8.35
CA ILE A 197 27.62 -22.83 -9.03
C ILE A 197 27.13 -22.39 -10.40
N GLU A 198 27.76 -22.92 -11.45
CA GLU A 198 27.58 -22.45 -12.83
C GLU A 198 26.12 -22.56 -13.29
N GLU A 199 25.44 -23.64 -12.90
CA GLU A 199 24.04 -23.92 -13.21
C GLU A 199 23.07 -22.98 -12.47
N LEU A 200 23.45 -22.47 -11.30
CA LEU A 200 22.60 -21.60 -10.48
C LEU A 200 22.86 -20.11 -10.70
N LYS A 201 24.04 -19.76 -11.21
CA LYS A 201 24.51 -18.37 -11.36
C LYS A 201 23.56 -17.47 -12.16
N TYR A 202 22.91 -18.03 -13.18
CA TYR A 202 22.01 -17.28 -14.07
C TYR A 202 20.56 -17.28 -13.61
N LEU A 203 20.20 -18.18 -12.69
CA LEU A 203 18.88 -18.25 -12.08
C LEU A 203 18.71 -17.14 -11.01
N THR A 204 17.54 -17.10 -10.40
CA THR A 204 17.13 -16.16 -9.34
C THR A 204 16.61 -16.93 -8.12
N GLY A 205 16.43 -16.25 -7.00
CA GLY A 205 15.78 -16.86 -5.82
C GLY A 205 14.31 -17.24 -6.02
N ASN A 206 13.71 -16.92 -7.17
CA ASN A 206 12.38 -17.42 -7.56
C ASN A 206 12.45 -18.82 -8.19
N ASP A 207 13.64 -19.22 -8.66
CA ASP A 207 13.84 -20.53 -9.28
C ASP A 207 14.06 -21.62 -8.24
N LYS A 208 13.31 -22.72 -8.38
CA LYS A 208 13.32 -23.87 -7.48
C LYS A 208 14.74 -24.40 -7.16
N PRO A 209 15.66 -24.55 -8.14
CA PRO A 209 17.02 -25.02 -7.86
C PRO A 209 17.81 -24.09 -6.92
N VAL A 210 17.64 -22.77 -7.05
CA VAL A 210 18.30 -21.79 -6.18
C VAL A 210 17.69 -21.82 -4.79
N GLN A 211 16.36 -21.93 -4.70
CA GLN A 211 15.67 -22.04 -3.42
C GLN A 211 16.13 -23.28 -2.66
N ASP A 212 16.12 -24.44 -3.31
CA ASP A 212 16.49 -25.71 -2.68
C ASP A 212 17.97 -25.69 -2.25
N TYR A 213 18.86 -25.09 -3.04
CA TYR A 213 20.27 -24.91 -2.65
C TYR A 213 20.44 -24.03 -1.41
N VAL A 214 19.79 -22.86 -1.37
CA VAL A 214 19.88 -21.94 -0.22
C VAL A 214 19.26 -22.58 1.03
N LYS A 215 18.14 -23.28 0.89
CA LYS A 215 17.42 -23.93 2.01
C LYS A 215 18.08 -25.20 2.52
N LYS A 216 18.97 -25.82 1.74
CA LYS A 216 19.73 -27.00 2.18
C LYS A 216 20.66 -26.69 3.36
N ALA A 217 21.07 -25.43 3.51
CA ALA A 217 21.91 -24.99 4.62
C ALA A 217 21.11 -24.96 5.93
N PRO A 218 21.57 -25.63 7.01
CA PRO A 218 20.87 -25.62 8.29
C PRO A 218 20.73 -24.20 8.85
N GLU A 219 21.70 -23.33 8.60
CA GLU A 219 21.70 -21.93 9.02
C GLU A 219 20.55 -21.13 8.40
N THR A 220 20.10 -21.50 7.19
CA THR A 220 18.94 -20.87 6.56
C THR A 220 17.67 -21.14 7.35
N THR A 221 17.48 -22.39 7.79
CA THR A 221 16.30 -22.79 8.58
C THR A 221 16.34 -22.12 9.94
N GLU A 222 17.48 -22.20 10.63
CA GLU A 222 17.64 -21.57 11.95
C GLU A 222 17.43 -20.04 11.88
N PHE A 223 17.94 -19.39 10.83
CA PHE A 223 17.73 -17.95 10.63
C PHE A 223 16.25 -17.61 10.42
N LEU A 224 15.53 -18.38 9.59
CA LEU A 224 14.10 -18.16 9.36
C LEU A 224 13.27 -18.37 10.64
N GLU A 225 13.62 -19.33 11.47
CA GLU A 225 12.96 -19.55 12.77
C GLU A 225 13.17 -18.36 13.72
N LYS A 226 14.40 -17.82 13.81
CA LYS A 226 14.66 -16.62 14.62
C LYS A 226 13.94 -15.39 14.09
N ILE A 227 13.84 -15.25 12.77
CA ILE A 227 13.09 -14.17 12.13
C ILE A 227 11.59 -14.31 12.44
N ASP A 228 11.03 -15.52 12.34
CA ASP A 228 9.62 -15.76 12.66
C ASP A 228 9.30 -15.38 14.11
N ASP A 229 10.13 -15.80 15.07
CA ASP A 229 9.98 -15.45 16.48
C ASP A 229 10.08 -13.93 16.72
N LEU A 230 11.07 -13.28 16.09
CA LEU A 230 11.23 -11.84 16.15
C LEU A 230 10.02 -11.09 15.56
N LEU A 231 9.50 -11.52 14.41
CA LEU A 231 8.35 -10.88 13.76
C LEU A 231 7.07 -11.08 14.58
N LYS A 232 6.86 -12.26 15.18
CA LYS A 232 5.74 -12.48 16.12
C LYS A 232 5.79 -11.52 17.31
N PHE A 233 6.97 -11.17 17.78
CA PHE A 233 7.14 -10.15 18.82
C PHE A 233 6.93 -8.72 18.28
N LEU A 234 7.50 -8.37 17.14
CA LEU A 234 7.53 -6.99 16.65
C LEU A 234 6.19 -6.52 16.06
N LEU A 235 5.53 -7.33 15.23
CA LEU A 235 4.34 -6.90 14.48
C LEU A 235 3.20 -6.39 15.39
N PRO A 236 2.84 -7.06 16.51
CA PRO A 236 1.83 -6.53 17.42
C PRO A 236 2.23 -5.23 18.11
N ASN A 237 3.53 -5.01 18.33
CA ASN A 237 4.03 -3.80 18.98
C ASN A 237 4.07 -2.61 18.02
N TYR A 238 4.39 -2.83 16.73
CA TYR A 238 4.26 -1.79 15.71
C TYR A 238 2.81 -1.33 15.54
N VAL A 239 1.85 -2.25 15.58
CA VAL A 239 0.41 -1.88 15.56
C VAL A 239 0.06 -1.01 16.76
N LYS A 240 0.51 -1.39 17.98
CA LYS A 240 0.25 -0.61 19.20
C LYS A 240 0.84 0.79 19.16
N GLU A 241 1.98 0.95 18.49
CA GLU A 241 2.62 2.26 18.25
C GLU A 241 1.84 3.11 17.23
N GLY A 242 0.87 2.54 16.50
CA GLY A 242 0.10 3.23 15.47
C GLY A 242 0.78 3.22 14.10
N LYS A 243 1.70 2.29 13.86
CA LYS A 243 2.36 2.13 12.57
C LYS A 243 1.43 1.38 11.61
N ASN A 244 1.20 1.97 10.44
CA ASN A 244 0.30 1.42 9.42
C ASN A 244 1.03 0.72 8.26
N SER A 245 2.35 0.94 8.12
CA SER A 245 3.17 0.32 7.09
C SER A 245 4.54 -0.07 7.66
N LEU A 246 5.04 -1.25 7.29
CA LEU A 246 6.36 -1.75 7.68
C LEU A 246 7.11 -2.33 6.48
N VAL A 247 8.33 -1.86 6.23
CA VAL A 247 9.21 -2.38 5.17
C VAL A 247 10.33 -3.23 5.77
N ILE A 248 10.32 -4.52 5.46
CA ILE A 248 11.34 -5.49 5.87
C ILE A 248 12.26 -5.79 4.69
N ALA A 249 13.48 -5.25 4.72
CA ALA A 249 14.45 -5.38 3.66
C ALA A 249 15.46 -6.52 3.92
N ILE A 250 15.55 -7.47 2.99
CA ILE A 250 16.50 -8.59 3.03
C ILE A 250 17.62 -8.34 2.01
N GLY A 251 18.85 -8.25 2.50
CA GLY A 251 20.01 -7.88 1.70
C GLY A 251 20.98 -9.03 1.44
N CYS A 252 21.33 -9.26 0.18
CA CYS A 252 22.56 -10.01 -0.17
C CYS A 252 23.48 -9.13 -1.03
N THR A 253 24.61 -9.63 -1.52
CA THR A 253 25.53 -8.79 -2.31
C THR A 253 24.88 -8.23 -3.59
N GLY A 254 24.27 -9.12 -4.38
CA GLY A 254 23.73 -8.79 -5.72
C GLY A 254 22.21 -8.62 -5.80
N GLY A 255 21.46 -8.98 -4.75
CA GLY A 255 20.01 -8.86 -4.75
C GLY A 255 19.25 -9.86 -5.63
N LYS A 256 19.89 -11.00 -5.98
CA LYS A 256 19.37 -11.94 -6.99
C LYS A 256 19.00 -13.33 -6.47
N HIS A 257 19.80 -13.90 -5.56
CA HIS A 257 19.65 -15.29 -5.12
C HIS A 257 19.15 -15.38 -3.68
N ARG A 258 20.08 -15.29 -2.70
CA ARG A 258 19.81 -15.49 -1.27
C ARG A 258 18.72 -14.56 -0.72
N SER A 259 18.83 -13.25 -0.99
CA SER A 259 17.83 -12.30 -0.49
C SER A 259 16.46 -12.50 -1.09
N VAL A 260 16.36 -12.83 -2.38
CA VAL A 260 15.09 -13.15 -3.05
C VAL A 260 14.46 -14.39 -2.44
N THR A 261 15.24 -15.47 -2.28
CA THR A 261 14.77 -16.71 -1.63
C THR A 261 14.23 -16.43 -0.23
N LEU A 262 14.98 -15.72 0.61
CA LEU A 262 14.57 -15.46 1.99
C LEU A 262 13.40 -14.47 2.09
N ALA A 263 13.34 -13.45 1.22
CA ALA A 263 12.19 -12.55 1.17
C ALA A 263 10.88 -13.32 0.87
N ASN A 264 10.92 -14.28 -0.06
CA ASN A 264 9.77 -15.13 -0.36
C ASN A 264 9.35 -16.03 0.82
N GLU A 265 10.31 -16.56 1.58
CA GLU A 265 9.98 -17.36 2.76
C GLU A 265 9.41 -16.52 3.90
N ILE A 266 9.99 -15.35 4.15
CA ILE A 266 9.47 -14.41 5.15
C ILE A 266 8.07 -13.93 4.77
N TYR A 267 7.83 -13.63 3.50
CA TYR A 267 6.49 -13.32 3.00
C TYR A 267 5.49 -14.45 3.30
N LYS A 268 5.86 -15.71 3.08
CA LYS A 268 4.99 -16.86 3.41
C LYS A 268 4.73 -17.03 4.90
N LEU A 269 5.66 -16.60 5.77
CA LEU A 269 5.44 -16.61 7.21
C LEU A 269 4.40 -15.55 7.58
N ILE A 270 4.54 -14.34 7.06
CA ILE A 270 3.65 -13.22 7.36
C ILE A 270 2.26 -13.42 6.74
N SER A 271 2.15 -14.00 5.54
CA SER A 271 0.86 -14.25 4.89
C SER A 271 -0.04 -15.26 5.61
N ARG A 272 0.50 -15.98 6.60
CA ARG A 272 -0.26 -16.86 7.50
C ARG A 272 -0.80 -16.15 8.74
N THR A 273 -0.47 -14.87 8.91
CA THR A 273 -0.92 -14.03 10.02
C THR A 273 -2.13 -13.18 9.62
N GLU A 274 -2.57 -12.30 10.51
CA GLU A 274 -3.65 -11.33 10.30
C GLU A 274 -3.21 -10.02 9.65
N TYR A 275 -1.95 -9.91 9.20
CA TYR A 275 -1.39 -8.68 8.62
C TYR A 275 -1.36 -8.75 7.09
N GLY A 276 -1.76 -7.65 6.45
CA GLY A 276 -1.63 -7.51 4.99
C GLY A 276 -0.16 -7.54 4.62
N CYS A 277 0.21 -8.22 3.54
CA CYS A 277 1.61 -8.23 3.10
C CYS A 277 1.80 -8.42 1.60
N LYS A 278 2.96 -7.93 1.12
CA LYS A 278 3.45 -8.16 -0.25
C LYS A 278 4.95 -8.47 -0.25
N VAL A 279 5.43 -9.03 -1.35
CA VAL A 279 6.86 -9.27 -1.59
C VAL A 279 7.33 -8.54 -2.83
N GLU A 280 8.49 -7.92 -2.74
CA GLU A 280 9.10 -7.16 -3.84
C GLU A 280 10.58 -7.49 -4.00
N HIS A 281 11.07 -7.42 -5.24
CA HIS A 281 12.47 -7.74 -5.56
C HIS A 281 13.15 -6.63 -6.35
N ARG A 282 13.68 -5.62 -5.64
CA ARG A 282 14.21 -4.37 -6.22
C ARG A 282 15.28 -4.56 -7.29
N ASP A 283 16.19 -5.52 -7.07
CA ASP A 283 17.43 -5.63 -7.83
C ASP A 283 17.55 -6.93 -8.64
N ILE A 284 16.49 -7.77 -8.66
CA ILE A 284 16.52 -9.13 -9.21
C ILE A 284 16.94 -9.19 -10.69
N GLU A 285 16.64 -8.15 -11.47
CA GLU A 285 16.97 -8.06 -12.90
C GLU A 285 18.21 -7.22 -13.22
N LYS A 286 18.83 -6.55 -12.22
CA LYS A 286 19.87 -5.55 -12.50
C LYS A 286 21.15 -6.16 -13.08
N ASP A 287 21.44 -7.41 -12.78
CA ASP A 287 22.59 -8.14 -13.34
C ASP A 287 22.28 -8.83 -14.68
N SER A 288 21.01 -9.03 -15.03
CA SER A 288 20.59 -9.64 -16.31
C SER A 288 20.68 -8.65 -17.48
N LYS A 289 20.46 -7.36 -17.22
CA LYS A 289 20.43 -6.29 -18.25
C LYS A 289 21.82 -5.81 -18.73
N ARG A 290 22.92 -6.36 -18.19
CA ARG A 290 24.31 -6.02 -18.62
C ARG A 290 24.84 -6.87 -19.78
N LYS A 291 24.03 -7.73 -20.39
CA LYS A 291 24.35 -8.38 -21.66
C LYS A 291 23.67 -7.64 -22.81
N GLY A 292 24.29 -6.52 -23.20
CA GLY A 292 24.03 -5.75 -24.41
C GLY A 292 25.34 -5.15 -24.87
#